data_AF-A0A8D0ZI90-F1
#
_entry.id   AF-A0A8D0ZI90-F1
#
_cell.length_a   1.000
_cell.length_b   1.000
_cell.length_c   1.000
_cell.angle_alpha   90.00
_cell.angle_beta   90.00
_cell.angle_gamma   90.00
#
_symmetry.space_group_name_H-M   'P 1'
#
loop_
_entity.id
_entity.type
_entity.pdbx_description
1 polymer ?
#
loop_
_entity_poly.entity_id
_entity_poly.type
_entity_poly.pdbx_seq_one_letter_code
_entity_poly.pdbx_strand_id
1 'polypeptide(L)'
;MDPQRLRQWPGPGPASRGGYGQRPRIRNPEEWFHELSPRTFSFHFRNLRFASGRNRSYICCQVEGKNCFFQGIFQNQVPPDPPCHAELCFLSWFQSWGLSPDEHYYVTWFISWSPCCECAAKVAQFLEENRNVSLSLSAARLYYFWKSESREGLRRLSDLGAQVGIMSFQDFQHCWNNFVHNLGMPFQPWKKLHKNYQRLVTELKQILRNTMNLLKENIFKQQFGNQPRVSAPYYLRKTYLCYQVKGPDDSILDKGCFQNKKKRHAEIRFIDKINSLNLDQNQCYRIICYVTWSPCHNCAKELVDFISNRHHLSLQLFASRLYFHWVRCYQRGLQRLQANRVSVAVMKGPEFKDCWEKFVDHQGESFPSWEKLEQYSESISRRLSRILRFANQNNLEDSFRDLRLGSPSPSSSRSDSR
;
A
#
# COMPACT_ATOMS: atom_id res chain seq x y z
N MET A 1 21.30 26.91 -44.29
CA MET A 1 20.02 27.63 -44.11
C MET A 1 18.95 26.81 -44.77
N ASP A 2 18.14 26.12 -43.97
CA ASP A 2 16.85 25.55 -44.40
C ASP A 2 16.03 25.26 -43.14
N PRO A 3 14.98 26.03 -42.81
CA PRO A 3 14.13 25.72 -41.67
C PRO A 3 13.17 24.60 -42.07
N GLN A 4 13.43 23.39 -41.58
CA GLN A 4 12.52 22.26 -41.72
C GLN A 4 11.14 22.63 -41.16
N ARG A 5 10.15 22.62 -42.04
CA ARG A 5 8.72 22.74 -41.74
C ARG A 5 8.33 21.72 -40.66
N LEU A 6 8.13 22.18 -39.43
CA LEU A 6 7.27 21.52 -38.45
C LEU A 6 5.87 21.44 -39.07
N ARG A 7 5.44 20.24 -39.48
CA ARG A 7 4.06 20.01 -39.90
C ARG A 7 3.15 20.29 -38.71
N GLN A 8 2.31 21.32 -38.81
CA GLN A 8 1.02 21.31 -38.10
C GLN A 8 0.24 20.11 -38.65
N TRP A 9 -0.22 19.22 -37.77
CA TRP A 9 -0.90 17.99 -38.16
C TRP A 9 -2.35 17.96 -37.62
N PRO A 10 -3.29 17.39 -38.39
CA PRO A 10 -4.73 17.56 -38.25
C PRO A 10 -5.31 16.68 -37.13
N GLY A 11 -6.50 17.07 -36.69
CA GLY A 11 -7.26 16.37 -35.66
C GLY A 11 -7.47 14.87 -35.95
N PRO A 12 -7.85 14.10 -34.93
CA PRO A 12 -7.97 12.64 -35.04
C PRO A 12 -8.99 12.26 -36.11
N GLY A 13 -8.57 11.36 -37.01
CA GLY A 13 -9.44 10.79 -38.05
C GLY A 13 -10.60 9.99 -37.45
N PRO A 14 -11.69 9.77 -38.22
CA PRO A 14 -12.90 9.14 -37.71
C PRO A 14 -12.61 7.70 -37.24
N ALA A 15 -12.95 7.43 -35.98
CA ALA A 15 -12.81 6.11 -35.37
C ALA A 15 -13.70 5.07 -36.06
N SER A 16 -13.09 3.96 -36.48
CA SER A 16 -13.77 2.76 -36.97
C SER A 16 -14.73 2.21 -35.91
N ARG A 17 -15.99 1.97 -36.29
CA ARG A 17 -17.03 1.37 -35.44
C ARG A 17 -16.68 -0.08 -35.10
N GLY A 18 -16.55 -0.41 -33.82
CA GLY A 18 -16.61 -1.78 -33.33
C GLY A 18 -16.30 -1.90 -31.83
N GLY A 19 -17.26 -2.43 -31.05
CA GLY A 19 -17.01 -2.95 -29.69
C GLY A 19 -17.65 -2.17 -28.55
N TYR A 20 -18.66 -2.77 -27.91
CA TYR A 20 -19.51 -2.20 -26.86
C TYR A 20 -18.77 -1.94 -25.53
N GLY A 21 -18.85 -0.70 -25.09
CA GLY A 21 -18.53 -0.19 -23.76
C GLY A 21 -18.64 1.32 -23.83
N GLN A 22 -19.68 1.92 -23.22
CA GLN A 22 -19.97 3.35 -23.38
C GLN A 22 -18.80 4.20 -22.87
N ARG A 23 -17.90 4.62 -23.78
CA ARG A 23 -16.92 5.67 -23.55
C ARG A 23 -17.68 6.99 -23.32
N PRO A 24 -17.37 7.76 -22.25
CA PRO A 24 -17.98 9.08 -22.09
C PRO A 24 -17.75 9.90 -23.36
N ARG A 25 -18.81 10.52 -23.90
CA ARG A 25 -18.68 11.49 -25.00
C ARG A 25 -17.93 12.70 -24.45
N ILE A 26 -16.62 12.70 -24.61
CA ILE A 26 -15.74 13.81 -24.27
C ILE A 26 -15.85 14.85 -25.40
N ARG A 27 -15.84 16.14 -25.06
CA ARG A 27 -15.89 17.25 -26.03
C ARG A 27 -14.94 17.01 -27.21
N ASN A 28 -15.37 17.48 -28.39
CA ASN A 28 -14.60 17.40 -29.62
C ASN A 28 -13.14 17.85 -29.37
N PRO A 29 -12.15 17.12 -29.91
CA PRO A 29 -10.73 17.44 -29.74
C PRO A 29 -10.26 18.80 -30.28
N GLU A 30 -11.17 19.63 -30.80
CA GLU A 30 -10.87 20.94 -31.40
C GLU A 30 -11.17 22.11 -30.44
N GLU A 31 -11.80 21.86 -29.27
CA GLU A 31 -12.08 22.88 -28.23
C GLU A 31 -11.11 22.80 -27.03
N TRP A 32 -9.88 22.31 -27.21
CA TRP A 32 -8.89 22.36 -26.11
C TRP A 32 -8.35 23.78 -25.94
N PHE A 33 -8.22 24.22 -24.69
CA PHE A 33 -7.59 25.51 -24.42
C PHE A 33 -6.11 25.41 -24.79
N HIS A 34 -5.67 26.22 -25.74
CA HIS A 34 -4.24 26.40 -26.01
C HIS A 34 -3.57 27.21 -24.90
N GLU A 35 -4.32 28.12 -24.25
CA GLU A 35 -3.78 29.00 -23.22
C GLU A 35 -4.79 29.27 -22.09
N LEU A 36 -4.29 29.36 -20.85
CA LEU A 36 -5.02 29.85 -19.69
C LEU A 36 -4.94 31.37 -19.61
N SER A 37 -6.00 32.01 -19.10
CA SER A 37 -5.87 33.40 -18.67
C SER A 37 -4.91 33.52 -17.46
N PRO A 38 -4.16 34.62 -17.33
CA PRO A 38 -3.33 34.91 -16.15
C PRO A 38 -4.08 34.75 -14.83
N ARG A 39 -5.36 35.15 -14.80
CA ARG A 39 -6.24 35.05 -13.63
C ARG A 39 -6.57 33.60 -13.30
N THR A 40 -6.89 32.78 -14.31
CA THR A 40 -7.18 31.35 -14.15
C THR A 40 -5.95 30.63 -13.60
N PHE A 41 -4.77 30.86 -14.18
CA PHE A 41 -3.53 30.26 -13.72
C PHE A 41 -3.21 30.66 -12.28
N SER A 42 -3.21 31.96 -11.99
CA SER A 42 -2.90 32.49 -10.65
C SER A 42 -3.89 32.03 -9.59
N PHE A 43 -5.15 31.78 -9.96
CA PHE A 43 -6.14 31.23 -9.03
C PHE A 43 -5.93 29.73 -8.82
N HIS A 44 -5.88 28.94 -9.89
CA HIS A 44 -5.88 27.47 -9.83
C HIS A 44 -4.51 26.85 -9.56
N PHE A 45 -3.38 27.45 -9.93
CA PHE A 45 -2.05 26.85 -9.69
C PHE A 45 -1.38 27.34 -8.41
N ARG A 46 -1.98 28.30 -7.70
CA ARG A 46 -1.41 28.80 -6.44
C ARG A 46 -1.27 27.71 -5.38
N ASN A 47 -0.04 27.41 -4.95
CA ASN A 47 0.30 26.29 -4.04
C ASN A 47 -0.10 26.51 -2.56
N LEU A 48 -1.32 26.97 -2.30
CA LEU A 48 -1.82 27.18 -0.94
C LEU A 48 -1.96 25.86 -0.18
N ARG A 49 -1.68 25.89 1.12
CA ARG A 49 -1.88 24.74 2.04
C ARG A 49 -3.35 24.32 2.12
N PHE A 50 -4.24 25.30 2.21
CA PHE A 50 -5.68 25.11 2.19
C PHE A 50 -6.25 26.06 1.15
N ALA A 51 -7.07 25.52 0.26
CA ALA A 51 -7.58 26.24 -0.89
C ALA A 51 -9.08 25.97 -1.04
N SER A 52 -9.89 26.93 -0.59
CA SER A 52 -11.35 26.88 -0.75
C SER A 52 -11.77 27.45 -2.11
N GLY A 53 -12.93 27.00 -2.61
CA GLY A 53 -13.56 27.54 -3.83
C GLY A 53 -12.89 27.16 -5.15
N ARG A 54 -11.92 26.23 -5.15
CA ARG A 54 -11.27 25.73 -6.37
C ARG A 54 -11.93 24.43 -6.82
N ASN A 55 -13.10 24.57 -7.44
CA ASN A 55 -13.92 23.43 -7.89
C ASN A 55 -13.52 22.89 -9.28
N ARG A 56 -12.37 23.33 -9.81
CA ARG A 56 -11.82 22.85 -11.08
C ARG A 56 -10.37 22.39 -10.92
N SER A 57 -10.06 21.30 -11.63
CA SER A 57 -8.71 20.78 -11.82
C SER A 57 -8.27 21.06 -13.26
N TYR A 58 -6.99 21.32 -13.43
CA TYR A 58 -6.35 21.67 -14.70
C TYR A 58 -5.05 20.90 -14.80
N ILE A 59 -4.77 20.34 -15.96
CA ILE A 59 -3.51 19.70 -16.34
C ILE A 59 -2.97 20.48 -17.53
N CYS A 60 -1.83 21.15 -17.36
CA CYS A 60 -1.00 21.57 -18.48
C CYS A 60 -0.10 20.39 -18.84
N CYS A 61 -0.25 19.86 -20.05
CA CYS A 61 0.47 18.66 -20.46
C CYS A 61 1.42 18.93 -21.64
N GLN A 62 2.51 18.17 -21.64
CA GLN A 62 3.42 18.04 -22.78
C GLN A 62 3.57 16.55 -23.07
N VAL A 63 3.53 16.17 -24.34
CA VAL A 63 3.76 14.81 -24.80
C VAL A 63 4.86 14.85 -25.84
N GLU A 64 5.92 14.10 -25.59
CA GLU A 64 7.09 14.02 -26.46
C GLU A 64 7.31 12.56 -26.86
N GLY A 65 7.68 12.34 -28.12
CA GLY A 65 8.10 11.05 -28.64
C GLY A 65 8.99 11.28 -29.86
N LYS A 66 9.48 10.20 -30.47
CA LYS A 66 10.49 10.29 -31.54
C LYS A 66 10.12 11.25 -32.66
N ASN A 67 8.85 11.26 -33.07
CA ASN A 67 8.32 12.11 -34.13
C ASN A 67 7.05 12.87 -33.71
N CYS A 68 6.76 12.96 -32.41
CA CYS A 68 5.55 13.61 -31.92
C CYS A 68 5.86 14.63 -30.81
N PHE A 69 5.24 15.79 -30.92
CA PHE A 69 5.22 16.80 -29.87
C PHE A 69 3.80 17.34 -29.74
N PHE A 70 3.26 17.35 -28.53
CA PHE A 70 1.99 18.00 -28.23
C PHE A 70 2.08 18.77 -26.93
N GLN A 71 1.42 19.93 -26.92
CA GLN A 71 1.26 20.75 -25.74
C GLN A 71 -0.18 21.24 -25.66
N GLY A 72 -0.82 21.06 -24.51
CA GLY A 72 -2.23 21.47 -24.34
C GLY A 72 -2.72 21.42 -22.90
N ILE A 73 -3.95 21.89 -22.69
CA ILE A 73 -4.56 21.99 -21.36
C ILE A 73 -5.83 21.13 -21.28
N PHE A 74 -5.89 20.29 -20.26
CA PHE A 74 -7.09 19.53 -19.89
C PHE A 74 -7.70 20.10 -18.62
N GLN A 75 -9.02 20.15 -18.55
CA GLN A 75 -9.76 20.48 -17.34
C GLN A 75 -10.88 19.47 -17.10
N ASN A 76 -11.44 19.48 -15.89
CA ASN A 76 -12.60 18.66 -15.60
C ASN A 76 -13.83 19.10 -16.43
N GLN A 77 -14.60 18.11 -16.92
CA GLN A 77 -15.91 18.31 -17.50
C GLN A 77 -16.94 18.54 -16.40
N VAL A 78 -17.84 19.48 -16.66
CA VAL A 78 -18.94 19.87 -15.79
C VAL A 78 -20.23 19.88 -16.63
N PRO A 79 -21.42 19.79 -16.01
CA PRO A 79 -22.69 19.79 -16.74
C PRO A 79 -22.77 20.91 -17.79
N PRO A 80 -23.37 20.65 -18.97
CA PRO A 80 -24.29 19.54 -19.28
C PRO A 80 -23.62 18.20 -19.63
N ASP A 81 -22.29 18.18 -19.83
CA ASP A 81 -21.55 16.96 -20.11
C ASP A 81 -21.43 16.07 -18.85
N PRO A 82 -21.31 14.72 -18.99
CA PRO A 82 -21.06 13.84 -17.87
C PRO A 82 -19.81 14.29 -17.09
N PRO A 83 -19.88 14.42 -15.75
CA PRO A 83 -18.75 14.83 -14.94
C PRO A 83 -17.53 13.94 -15.18
N CYS A 84 -16.41 14.54 -15.58
CA CYS A 84 -15.16 13.82 -15.86
C CYS A 84 -13.98 14.62 -15.30
N HIS A 85 -13.05 13.95 -14.62
CA HIS A 85 -11.85 14.61 -14.09
C HIS A 85 -10.83 14.86 -15.22
N ALA A 86 -9.98 15.88 -15.05
CA ALA A 86 -9.01 16.30 -16.06
C ALA A 86 -8.07 15.14 -16.48
N GLU A 87 -7.69 14.30 -15.50
CA GLU A 87 -6.85 13.11 -15.69
C GLU A 87 -7.50 12.12 -16.66
N LEU A 88 -8.80 11.87 -16.49
CA LEU A 88 -9.55 10.94 -17.32
C LEU A 88 -9.84 11.53 -18.71
N CYS A 89 -10.08 12.84 -18.79
CA CYS A 89 -10.15 13.55 -20.07
C CYS A 89 -8.85 13.38 -20.87
N PHE A 90 -7.69 13.57 -20.22
CA PHE A 90 -6.39 13.35 -20.85
C PHE A 90 -6.25 11.90 -21.30
N LEU A 91 -6.51 10.91 -20.42
CA LEU A 91 -6.30 9.50 -20.77
C LEU A 91 -7.14 9.09 -21.98
N SER A 92 -8.42 9.48 -22.01
CA SER A 92 -9.27 9.14 -23.15
C SER A 92 -8.82 9.82 -24.45
N TRP A 93 -8.30 11.04 -24.38
CA TRP A 93 -7.71 11.71 -25.54
C TRP A 93 -6.43 11.00 -25.98
N PHE A 94 -5.52 10.70 -25.04
CA PHE A 94 -4.22 10.11 -25.35
C PHE A 94 -4.36 8.68 -25.89
N GLN A 95 -5.32 7.91 -25.37
CA GLN A 95 -5.65 6.58 -25.92
C GLN A 95 -6.23 6.64 -27.33
N SER A 96 -6.86 7.75 -27.72
CA SER A 96 -7.40 7.91 -29.08
C SER A 96 -6.31 8.12 -30.14
N TRP A 97 -5.07 8.41 -29.73
CA TRP A 97 -3.93 8.55 -30.64
C TRP A 97 -3.48 7.24 -31.28
N GLY A 98 -3.85 6.08 -30.73
CA GLY A 98 -3.36 4.79 -31.22
C GLY A 98 -1.85 4.66 -31.04
N LEU A 99 -1.39 4.68 -29.77
CA LEU A 99 0.02 4.65 -29.39
C LEU A 99 0.75 3.46 -30.05
N SER A 100 1.84 3.75 -30.77
CA SER A 100 2.65 2.71 -31.39
C SER A 100 3.45 1.96 -30.33
N PRO A 101 3.43 0.61 -30.29
CA PRO A 101 4.26 -0.17 -29.36
C PRO A 101 5.77 0.04 -29.55
N ASP A 102 6.20 0.46 -30.75
CA ASP A 102 7.61 0.62 -31.11
C ASP A 102 8.19 2.01 -30.76
N GLU A 103 7.35 2.94 -30.30
CA GLU A 103 7.77 4.28 -29.89
C GLU A 103 7.60 4.46 -28.39
N HIS A 104 8.56 5.17 -27.78
CA HIS A 104 8.47 5.57 -26.38
C HIS A 104 7.93 7.00 -26.26
N TYR A 105 6.94 7.19 -25.39
CA TYR A 105 6.29 8.48 -25.16
C TYR A 105 6.61 9.00 -23.76
N TYR A 106 7.04 10.25 -23.68
CA TYR A 106 7.27 10.98 -22.44
C TYR A 106 6.13 11.97 -22.23
N VAL A 107 5.34 11.73 -21.19
CA VAL A 107 4.20 12.56 -20.82
C VAL A 107 4.57 13.37 -19.58
N THR A 108 4.47 14.69 -19.66
CA THR A 108 4.69 15.61 -18.54
C THR A 108 3.38 16.29 -18.19
N TRP A 109 2.96 16.20 -16.92
CA TRP A 109 1.78 16.85 -16.37
C TRP A 109 2.17 17.87 -15.31
N PHE A 110 1.72 19.10 -15.50
CA PHE A 110 1.66 20.11 -14.45
C PHE A 110 0.20 20.26 -14.02
N ILE A 111 -0.14 19.68 -12.86
CA ILE A 111 -1.54 19.54 -12.43
C ILE A 111 -1.84 20.45 -11.23
N SER A 112 -2.97 21.14 -11.26
CA SER A 112 -3.34 22.08 -10.20
C SER A 112 -3.67 21.40 -8.86
N TRP A 113 -4.13 20.16 -8.89
CA TRP A 113 -4.35 19.28 -7.73
C TRP A 113 -3.81 17.89 -8.04
N SER A 114 -3.13 17.22 -7.11
CA SER A 114 -2.75 15.83 -7.31
C SER A 114 -3.99 14.96 -7.59
N PRO A 115 -3.87 13.86 -8.34
CA PRO A 115 -5.02 13.03 -8.67
C PRO A 115 -5.78 12.51 -7.45
N CYS A 116 -7.09 12.34 -7.57
CA CYS A 116 -7.88 11.62 -6.57
C CYS A 116 -7.57 10.10 -6.61
N CYS A 117 -8.04 9.33 -5.61
CA CYS A 117 -7.75 7.89 -5.54
C CYS A 117 -8.25 7.11 -6.76
N GLU A 118 -9.43 7.43 -7.29
CA GLU A 118 -9.99 6.78 -8.49
C GLU A 118 -9.20 7.13 -9.75
N CYS A 119 -8.84 8.40 -9.93
CA CYS A 119 -8.03 8.85 -11.07
C CYS A 119 -6.62 8.27 -11.01
N ALA A 120 -5.99 8.27 -9.84
CA ALA A 120 -4.69 7.65 -9.65
C ALA A 120 -4.72 6.14 -9.98
N ALA A 121 -5.78 5.43 -9.59
CA ALA A 121 -5.94 4.02 -9.96
C ALA A 121 -6.08 3.81 -11.47
N LYS A 122 -6.82 4.68 -12.17
CA LYS A 122 -6.97 4.61 -13.63
C LYS A 122 -5.69 4.97 -14.39
N VAL A 123 -4.95 5.98 -13.92
CA VAL A 123 -3.63 6.32 -14.47
C VAL A 123 -2.64 5.18 -14.23
N ALA A 124 -2.66 4.56 -13.05
CA ALA A 124 -1.82 3.40 -12.74
C ALA A 124 -2.12 2.22 -13.68
N GLN A 125 -3.40 1.89 -13.87
CA GLN A 125 -3.83 0.86 -14.82
C GLN A 125 -3.33 1.17 -16.24
N PHE A 126 -3.46 2.42 -16.68
CA PHE A 126 -2.97 2.84 -18.00
C PHE A 126 -1.45 2.63 -18.16
N LEU A 127 -0.64 2.97 -17.15
CA LEU A 127 0.81 2.78 -17.19
C LEU A 127 1.21 1.29 -17.16
N GLU A 128 0.46 0.44 -16.46
CA GLU A 128 0.67 -1.02 -16.46
C GLU A 128 0.43 -1.62 -17.86
N GLU A 129 -0.62 -1.15 -18.54
CA GLU A 129 -1.00 -1.58 -19.89
C GLU A 129 -0.08 -1.02 -20.99
N ASN A 130 0.54 0.15 -20.77
CA ASN A 130 1.34 0.86 -21.78
C ASN A 130 2.78 1.10 -21.28
N ARG A 131 3.61 0.05 -21.32
CA ARG A 131 5.01 0.09 -20.82
C ARG A 131 5.94 1.03 -21.60
N ASN A 132 5.54 1.45 -22.79
CA ASN A 132 6.23 2.42 -23.64
C ASN A 132 5.88 3.88 -23.30
N VAL A 133 5.19 4.12 -22.17
CA VAL A 133 4.85 5.48 -21.70
C VAL A 133 5.53 5.76 -20.37
N SER A 134 6.25 6.87 -20.29
CA SER A 134 6.79 7.41 -19.03
C SER A 134 6.03 8.67 -18.64
N LEU A 135 5.52 8.70 -17.41
CA LEU A 135 4.78 9.84 -16.87
C LEU A 135 5.61 10.61 -15.85
N SER A 136 5.74 11.92 -16.04
CA SER A 136 6.17 12.88 -15.04
C SER A 136 4.97 13.73 -14.60
N LEU A 137 4.68 13.75 -13.31
CA LEU A 137 3.54 14.45 -12.72
C LEU A 137 4.02 15.39 -11.63
N SER A 138 3.91 16.70 -11.86
CA SER A 138 4.19 17.75 -10.88
C SER A 138 2.90 18.43 -10.45
N ALA A 139 2.50 18.24 -9.18
CA ALA A 139 1.28 18.80 -8.63
C ALA A 139 1.53 20.15 -7.94
N ALA A 140 0.69 21.16 -8.21
CA ALA A 140 0.74 22.43 -7.49
C ALA A 140 0.28 22.29 -6.02
N ARG A 141 -0.64 21.35 -5.76
CA ARG A 141 -1.20 21.05 -4.43
C ARG A 141 -1.54 19.57 -4.31
N LEU A 142 -1.52 19.05 -3.09
CA LEU A 142 -1.93 17.68 -2.81
C LEU A 142 -3.42 17.61 -2.44
N TYR A 143 -4.20 16.80 -3.17
CA TYR A 143 -5.62 16.60 -2.95
C TYR A 143 -5.86 15.54 -1.88
N TYR A 144 -6.56 15.92 -0.79
CA TYR A 144 -6.93 15.03 0.31
C TYR A 144 -5.79 14.12 0.81
N PHE A 145 -4.56 14.65 0.89
CA PHE A 145 -3.37 13.90 1.28
C PHE A 145 -3.40 13.30 2.69
N TRP A 146 -4.37 13.69 3.52
CA TRP A 146 -4.66 13.11 4.82
C TRP A 146 -5.49 11.82 4.73
N LYS A 147 -6.14 11.53 3.60
CA LYS A 147 -6.87 10.28 3.37
C LYS A 147 -5.92 9.17 2.92
N SER A 148 -6.09 7.97 3.46
CA SER A 148 -5.19 6.85 3.17
C SER A 148 -5.24 6.44 1.70
N GLU A 149 -6.42 6.50 1.09
CA GLU A 149 -6.69 6.09 -0.29
C GLU A 149 -5.98 7.01 -1.29
N SER A 150 -6.00 8.32 -1.06
CA SER A 150 -5.28 9.29 -1.90
C SER A 150 -3.76 9.09 -1.82
N ARG A 151 -3.24 8.81 -0.61
CA ARG A 151 -1.81 8.52 -0.41
C ARG A 151 -1.39 7.25 -1.15
N GLU A 152 -2.22 6.22 -1.09
CA GLU A 152 -1.97 4.95 -1.77
C GLU A 152 -1.96 5.10 -3.29
N GLY A 153 -2.89 5.88 -3.85
CA GLY A 153 -2.90 6.18 -5.28
C GLY A 153 -1.60 6.82 -5.76
N LEU A 154 -1.10 7.83 -5.05
CA LEU A 154 0.17 8.49 -5.40
C LEU A 154 1.39 7.57 -5.25
N ARG A 155 1.40 6.69 -4.23
CA ARG A 155 2.44 5.67 -4.09
C ARG A 155 2.44 4.70 -5.25
N ARG A 156 1.28 4.14 -5.60
CA ARG A 156 1.16 3.19 -6.70
C ARG A 156 1.67 3.78 -8.02
N LEU A 157 1.37 5.06 -8.30
CA LEU A 157 1.93 5.74 -9.47
C LEU A 157 3.47 5.78 -9.43
N SER A 158 4.04 6.12 -8.27
CA SER A 158 5.50 6.14 -8.08
C SER A 158 6.12 4.73 -8.19
N ASP A 159 5.45 3.70 -7.67
CA ASP A 159 5.91 2.30 -7.73
C ASP A 159 5.92 1.77 -9.17
N LEU A 160 5.02 2.27 -10.02
CA LEU A 160 4.99 1.99 -11.46
C LEU A 160 6.00 2.83 -12.26
N GLY A 161 6.88 3.58 -11.58
CA GLY A 161 7.94 4.37 -12.21
C GLY A 161 7.51 5.76 -12.68
N ALA A 162 6.29 6.21 -12.39
CA ALA A 162 5.91 7.60 -12.66
C ALA A 162 6.68 8.55 -11.73
N GLN A 163 7.21 9.64 -12.27
CA GLN A 163 7.89 10.66 -11.48
C GLN A 163 6.85 11.57 -10.83
N VAL A 164 6.52 11.33 -9.56
CA VAL A 164 5.51 12.12 -8.83
C VAL A 164 6.20 13.20 -8.00
N GLY A 165 5.92 14.47 -8.31
CA GLY A 165 6.55 15.65 -7.73
C GLY A 165 5.57 16.76 -7.32
N ILE A 166 6.14 17.82 -6.74
CA ILE A 166 5.44 19.09 -6.46
C ILE A 166 6.03 20.15 -7.38
N MET A 167 5.17 20.99 -7.95
CA MET A 167 5.62 22.12 -8.77
C MET A 167 6.52 23.08 -7.99
N SER A 168 7.76 23.20 -8.44
CA SER A 168 8.77 24.15 -8.02
C SER A 168 8.53 25.54 -8.63
N PHE A 169 9.37 26.51 -8.26
CA PHE A 169 9.36 27.83 -8.91
C PHE A 169 9.56 27.73 -10.43
N GLN A 170 10.49 26.88 -10.87
CA GLN A 170 10.79 26.66 -12.29
C GLN A 170 9.59 26.05 -13.02
N ASP A 171 8.88 25.10 -12.40
CA ASP A 171 7.68 24.50 -13.00
C ASP A 171 6.56 25.54 -13.17
N PHE A 172 6.36 26.43 -12.18
CA PHE A 172 5.38 27.51 -12.30
C PHE A 172 5.75 28.52 -13.39
N GLN A 173 7.04 28.87 -13.48
CA GLN A 173 7.54 29.77 -14.52
C GLN A 173 7.42 29.14 -15.91
N HIS A 174 7.75 27.85 -16.04
CA HIS A 174 7.57 27.08 -17.26
C HIS A 174 6.11 27.06 -17.70
N CYS A 175 5.20 26.77 -16.76
CA CYS A 175 3.76 26.78 -17.06
C CYS A 175 3.27 28.15 -17.50
N TRP A 176 3.74 29.21 -16.84
CA TRP A 176 3.40 30.58 -17.18
C TRP A 176 3.87 30.98 -18.59
N ASN A 177 5.05 30.52 -19.00
CA ASN A 177 5.61 30.87 -20.30
C ASN A 177 4.96 30.10 -21.46
N ASN A 178 4.49 28.88 -21.21
CA ASN A 178 4.06 27.96 -22.27
C ASN A 178 2.54 27.74 -22.34
N PHE A 179 1.81 27.97 -21.25
CA PHE A 179 0.38 27.65 -21.15
C PHE A 179 -0.48 28.81 -20.70
N VAL A 180 0.08 30.01 -20.53
CA VAL A 180 -0.66 31.20 -20.09
C VAL A 180 -0.52 32.29 -21.14
N HIS A 181 -1.65 32.91 -21.47
CA HIS A 181 -1.68 34.11 -22.28
C HIS A 181 -1.11 35.29 -21.49
N ASN A 182 0.22 35.36 -21.40
CA ASN A 182 0.93 36.23 -20.46
C ASN A 182 1.29 37.61 -21.05
N LEU A 183 1.01 37.86 -22.33
CA LEU A 183 1.31 39.12 -23.02
C LEU A 183 2.78 39.57 -22.89
N GLY A 184 3.72 38.62 -22.79
CA GLY A 184 5.15 38.90 -22.60
C GLY A 184 5.53 39.28 -21.15
N MET A 185 4.58 39.30 -20.22
CA MET A 185 4.85 39.59 -18.82
C MET A 185 5.53 38.41 -18.13
N PRO A 186 6.58 38.63 -17.32
CA PRO A 186 7.24 37.55 -16.60
C PRO A 186 6.38 37.01 -15.46
N PHE A 187 6.59 35.73 -15.11
CA PHE A 187 5.92 35.12 -13.97
C PHE A 187 6.24 35.84 -12.66
N GLN A 188 5.19 36.26 -11.94
CA GLN A 188 5.33 36.88 -10.62
C GLN A 188 4.97 35.87 -9.52
N PRO A 189 5.93 35.45 -8.68
CA PRO A 189 5.65 34.49 -7.62
C PRO A 189 4.77 35.10 -6.54
N TRP A 190 3.76 34.35 -6.09
CA TRP A 190 2.94 34.78 -4.95
C TRP A 190 3.66 34.65 -3.61
N LYS A 191 3.18 35.42 -2.61
CA LYS A 191 3.68 35.36 -1.23
C LYS A 191 3.66 33.91 -0.71
N LYS A 192 4.79 33.50 -0.11
CA LYS A 192 5.06 32.15 0.48
C LYS A 192 5.16 30.99 -0.52
N LEU A 193 5.33 31.23 -1.84
CA LEU A 193 5.50 30.15 -2.83
C LEU A 193 6.55 29.11 -2.39
N HIS A 194 7.78 29.55 -2.10
CA HIS A 194 8.88 28.67 -1.67
C HIS A 194 8.59 27.93 -0.36
N LYS A 195 8.05 28.63 0.64
CA LYS A 195 7.71 28.03 1.95
C LYS A 195 6.62 26.96 1.81
N ASN A 196 5.65 27.17 0.92
CA ASN A 196 4.61 26.19 0.65
C ASN A 196 5.15 25.01 -0.17
N TYR A 197 6.01 25.27 -1.15
CA TYR A 197 6.70 24.24 -1.92
C TYR A 197 7.47 23.29 -1.00
N GLN A 198 8.33 23.81 -0.12
CA GLN A 198 9.09 22.99 0.83
C GLN A 198 8.18 22.11 1.69
N ARG A 199 7.06 22.66 2.19
CA ARG A 199 6.08 21.91 2.99
C ARG A 199 5.42 20.79 2.20
N LEU A 200 4.95 21.09 0.98
CA LEU A 200 4.30 20.12 0.11
C LEU A 200 5.28 19.03 -0.34
N VAL A 201 6.54 19.37 -0.60
CA VAL A 201 7.61 18.39 -0.90
C VAL A 201 7.85 17.48 0.28
N THR A 202 7.95 18.00 1.51
CA THR A 202 8.10 17.17 2.71
C THR A 202 6.90 16.23 2.89
N GLU A 203 5.68 16.72 2.71
CA GLU A 203 4.47 15.89 2.79
C GLU A 203 4.46 14.82 1.69
N LEU A 204 4.76 15.19 0.44
CA LEU A 204 4.83 14.23 -0.66
C LEU A 204 5.92 13.18 -0.44
N LYS A 205 7.11 13.58 0.03
CA LYS A 205 8.16 12.64 0.44
C LYS A 205 7.66 11.68 1.52
N GLN A 206 6.84 12.12 2.46
CA GLN A 206 6.24 11.24 3.47
C GLN A 206 5.14 10.33 2.89
N ILE A 207 4.46 10.74 1.82
CA ILE A 207 3.49 9.91 1.11
C ILE A 207 4.21 8.83 0.30
N LEU A 208 5.18 9.26 -0.50
CA LEU A 208 5.93 8.46 -1.48
C LEU A 208 7.08 7.67 -0.88
N ARG A 209 7.54 8.01 0.33
CA ARG A 209 8.49 7.18 1.07
C ARG A 209 7.95 5.76 0.98
N ASN A 210 8.68 4.93 0.23
CA ASN A 210 8.31 3.56 -0.05
C ASN A 210 8.52 2.80 1.26
N THR A 211 7.56 3.01 2.14
CA THR A 211 7.43 2.39 3.42
C THR A 211 6.76 1.08 3.06
N MET A 212 7.51 0.16 2.45
CA MET A 212 7.19 -1.25 2.52
C MET A 212 7.32 -1.63 3.99
N ASN A 213 6.35 -1.16 4.77
CA ASN A 213 6.04 -1.52 6.13
C ASN A 213 7.03 -1.10 7.23
N LEU A 214 7.70 0.04 7.10
CA LEU A 214 8.41 0.63 8.24
C LEU A 214 7.42 1.30 9.22
N LEU A 215 7.35 0.74 10.42
CA LEU A 215 6.72 1.34 11.59
C LEU A 215 7.50 2.60 11.98
N LYS A 216 6.79 3.61 12.51
CA LYS A 216 7.47 4.71 13.20
C LYS A 216 8.17 4.16 14.44
N GLU A 217 9.34 4.68 14.77
CA GLU A 217 10.09 4.33 15.98
C GLU A 217 9.22 4.33 17.25
N ASN A 218 8.42 5.39 17.44
CA ASN A 218 7.56 5.50 18.62
C ASN A 218 6.48 4.39 18.68
N ILE A 219 5.94 3.99 17.52
CA ILE A 219 4.98 2.89 17.42
C ILE A 219 5.66 1.58 17.75
N PHE A 220 6.86 1.33 17.24
CA PHE A 220 7.60 0.13 17.58
C PHE A 220 7.86 0.04 19.09
N LYS A 221 8.44 1.08 19.69
CA LYS A 221 8.73 1.14 21.14
C LYS A 221 7.49 0.89 21.98
N GLN A 222 6.38 1.55 21.65
CA GLN A 222 5.13 1.42 22.41
C GLN A 222 4.46 0.05 22.24
N GLN A 223 4.47 -0.49 21.02
CA GLN A 223 3.66 -1.66 20.68
C GLN A 223 4.42 -2.98 20.82
N PHE A 224 5.72 -3.02 20.52
CA PHE A 224 6.57 -4.20 20.65
C PHE A 224 7.24 -4.31 22.03
N GLY A 225 7.19 -3.29 22.88
CA GLY A 225 7.74 -3.34 24.24
C GLY A 225 7.21 -4.50 25.08
N ASN A 226 8.08 -5.42 25.53
CA ASN A 226 7.68 -6.65 26.24
C ASN A 226 7.34 -6.44 27.73
N GLN A 227 7.29 -5.20 28.21
CA GLN A 227 6.99 -4.90 29.61
C GLN A 227 5.56 -5.37 29.97
N PRO A 228 5.33 -5.91 31.18
CA PRO A 228 4.03 -6.42 31.59
C PRO A 228 2.99 -5.31 31.74
N ARG A 229 3.40 -4.10 32.12
CA ARG A 229 2.54 -2.92 32.27
C ARG A 229 3.07 -1.77 31.43
N VAL A 230 2.17 -0.90 30.98
CA VAL A 230 2.51 0.33 30.27
C VAL A 230 2.85 1.40 31.31
N SER A 231 4.04 1.98 31.21
CA SER A 231 4.45 3.14 32.00
C SER A 231 3.80 4.42 31.46
N ALA A 232 3.72 5.47 32.28
CA ALA A 232 3.24 6.77 31.82
C ALA A 232 4.10 7.31 30.66
N PRO A 233 3.51 7.98 29.64
CA PRO A 233 2.08 8.21 29.45
C PRO A 233 1.36 6.93 29.01
N TYR A 234 0.20 6.65 29.62
CA TYR A 234 -0.57 5.44 29.31
C TYR A 234 -1.08 5.47 27.86
N TYR A 235 -1.01 4.31 27.18
CA TYR A 235 -1.52 4.13 25.83
C TYR A 235 -2.11 2.71 25.67
N LEU A 236 -3.02 2.58 24.71
CA LEU A 236 -3.57 1.28 24.36
C LEU A 236 -2.61 0.50 23.46
N ARG A 237 -2.28 -0.73 23.86
CA ARG A 237 -1.54 -1.65 23.00
C ARG A 237 -2.44 -2.25 21.93
N LYS A 238 -1.94 -2.30 20.72
CA LYS A 238 -2.58 -2.83 19.52
C LYS A 238 -1.76 -4.00 18.98
N THR A 239 -2.41 -4.87 18.22
CA THR A 239 -1.74 -6.02 17.61
C THR A 239 -1.11 -5.59 16.30
N TYR A 240 0.22 -5.70 16.23
CA TYR A 240 0.98 -5.59 14.98
C TYR A 240 1.62 -6.95 14.69
N LEU A 241 1.65 -7.31 13.41
CA LEU A 241 2.34 -8.46 12.87
C LEU A 241 3.23 -7.97 11.74
N CYS A 242 4.54 -8.00 11.94
CA CYS A 242 5.52 -7.78 10.90
C CYS A 242 5.98 -9.13 10.34
N TYR A 243 6.13 -9.27 9.03
CA TYR A 243 6.52 -10.52 8.39
C TYR A 243 7.56 -10.30 7.31
N GLN A 244 8.39 -11.32 7.12
CA GLN A 244 9.36 -11.42 6.03
C GLN A 244 9.22 -12.79 5.37
N VAL A 245 9.11 -12.79 4.05
CA VAL A 245 9.15 -14.00 3.22
C VAL A 245 10.54 -14.10 2.60
N LYS A 246 11.21 -15.23 2.85
CA LYS A 246 12.51 -15.54 2.28
C LYS A 246 12.39 -16.70 1.28
N GLY A 247 13.05 -16.54 0.14
CA GLY A 247 13.19 -17.58 -0.88
C GLY A 247 14.17 -18.69 -0.48
N PRO A 248 14.36 -19.69 -1.36
CA PRO A 248 15.32 -20.77 -1.17
C PRO A 248 16.76 -20.26 -0.95
N ASP A 249 17.13 -19.19 -1.64
CA ASP A 249 18.47 -18.56 -1.57
C ASP A 249 18.60 -17.57 -0.40
N ASP A 250 17.66 -17.59 0.55
CA ASP A 250 17.52 -16.65 1.67
C ASP A 250 17.28 -15.18 1.26
N SER A 251 17.05 -14.93 -0.04
CA SER A 251 16.69 -13.62 -0.58
C SER A 251 15.32 -13.17 -0.08
N ILE A 252 15.17 -11.86 0.17
CA ILE A 252 13.91 -11.29 0.66
C ILE A 252 12.96 -11.12 -0.52
N LEU A 253 11.87 -11.88 -0.54
CA LEU A 253 10.87 -11.82 -1.62
C LEU A 253 9.79 -10.78 -1.34
N ASP A 254 9.30 -10.73 -0.11
CA ASP A 254 8.28 -9.76 0.32
C ASP A 254 8.44 -9.52 1.82
N LYS A 255 8.14 -8.30 2.28
CA LYS A 255 8.10 -7.99 3.70
C LYS A 255 7.05 -6.94 4.01
N GLY A 256 6.45 -7.08 5.19
CA GLY A 256 5.47 -6.14 5.68
C GLY A 256 4.97 -6.10 7.11
N CYS A 257 4.03 -5.23 7.43
CA CYS A 257 3.52 -5.04 8.79
C CYS A 257 2.03 -4.73 8.75
N PHE A 258 1.25 -5.57 9.43
CA PHE A 258 -0.18 -5.42 9.57
C PHE A 258 -0.55 -5.03 10.99
N GLN A 259 -1.32 -3.96 11.12
CA GLN A 259 -2.05 -3.65 12.33
C GLN A 259 -3.43 -4.32 12.30
N ASN A 260 -3.94 -4.76 13.46
CA ASN A 260 -5.32 -5.21 13.58
C ASN A 260 -6.33 -4.10 13.21
N LYS A 261 -7.41 -4.50 12.54
CA LYS A 261 -8.55 -3.63 12.15
C LYS A 261 -9.83 -4.10 12.85
N LYS A 262 -10.87 -3.27 12.83
CA LYS A 262 -12.20 -3.63 13.38
C LYS A 262 -12.66 -4.96 12.77
N LYS A 263 -12.93 -5.95 13.62
CA LYS A 263 -13.36 -7.32 13.25
C LYS A 263 -12.35 -8.13 12.40
N ARG A 264 -11.09 -7.69 12.22
CA ARG A 264 -10.08 -8.44 11.46
C ARG A 264 -8.71 -8.37 12.13
N HIS A 265 -8.25 -9.53 12.61
CA HIS A 265 -6.98 -9.66 13.30
C HIS A 265 -5.80 -9.53 12.32
N ALA A 266 -4.61 -9.21 12.84
CA ALA A 266 -3.43 -8.95 12.00
C ALA A 266 -2.96 -10.24 11.28
N GLU A 267 -3.13 -11.37 11.94
CA GLU A 267 -2.83 -12.73 11.49
C GLU A 267 -3.65 -13.10 10.25
N ILE A 268 -4.94 -12.76 10.23
CA ILE A 268 -5.81 -13.04 9.07
C ILE A 268 -5.38 -12.19 7.87
N ARG A 269 -5.08 -10.90 8.12
CA ARG A 269 -4.56 -10.00 7.06
C ARG A 269 -3.24 -10.49 6.48
N PHE A 270 -2.40 -11.08 7.34
CA PHE A 270 -1.16 -11.72 6.92
C PHE A 270 -1.43 -12.92 6.01
N ILE A 271 -2.33 -13.82 6.38
CA ILE A 271 -2.72 -14.97 5.55
C ILE A 271 -3.21 -14.50 4.17
N ASP A 272 -4.09 -13.49 4.13
CA ASP A 272 -4.59 -12.91 2.87
C ASP A 272 -3.45 -12.44 1.96
N LYS A 273 -2.44 -11.76 2.55
CA LYS A 273 -1.30 -11.25 1.80
C LYS A 273 -0.40 -12.37 1.29
N ILE A 274 -0.11 -13.40 2.08
CA ILE A 274 0.71 -14.52 1.57
C ILE A 274 -0.03 -15.27 0.47
N ASN A 275 -1.36 -15.42 0.58
CA ASN A 275 -2.18 -15.98 -0.49
C ASN A 275 -2.10 -15.18 -1.78
N SER A 276 -2.00 -13.84 -1.71
CA SER A 276 -1.90 -13.00 -2.91
C SER A 276 -0.53 -13.03 -3.59
N LEU A 277 0.51 -13.60 -2.96
CA LEU A 277 1.86 -13.64 -3.52
C LEU A 277 2.06 -14.73 -4.58
N ASN A 278 1.10 -15.67 -4.74
CA ASN A 278 1.17 -16.77 -5.72
C ASN A 278 2.53 -17.48 -5.73
N LEU A 279 3.04 -17.80 -4.53
CA LEU A 279 4.34 -18.46 -4.34
C LEU A 279 4.39 -19.83 -5.04
N ASP A 280 5.53 -20.17 -5.64
CA ASP A 280 5.72 -21.42 -6.39
C ASP A 280 5.71 -22.64 -5.45
N GLN A 281 4.80 -23.58 -5.68
CA GLN A 281 4.64 -24.75 -4.83
C GLN A 281 5.84 -25.70 -4.85
N ASN A 282 6.71 -25.58 -5.87
CA ASN A 282 7.92 -26.40 -6.01
C ASN A 282 9.12 -25.86 -5.21
N GLN A 283 9.02 -24.65 -4.67
CA GLN A 283 10.10 -24.00 -3.92
C GLN A 283 9.77 -23.90 -2.43
N CYS A 284 10.78 -24.05 -1.59
CA CYS A 284 10.62 -23.88 -0.15
C CYS A 284 10.81 -22.43 0.27
N TYR A 285 9.85 -21.88 1.01
CA TYR A 285 9.89 -20.53 1.55
C TYR A 285 9.91 -20.53 3.07
N ARG A 286 10.73 -19.65 3.63
CA ARG A 286 10.77 -19.39 5.08
C ARG A 286 10.06 -18.08 5.38
N ILE A 287 9.02 -18.15 6.20
CA ILE A 287 8.26 -16.99 6.64
C ILE A 287 8.56 -16.72 8.10
N ILE A 288 9.05 -15.52 8.39
CA ILE A 288 9.37 -15.06 9.74
C ILE A 288 8.36 -13.98 10.12
N CYS A 289 7.67 -14.15 11.24
CA CYS A 289 6.69 -13.22 11.77
C CYS A 289 7.08 -12.71 13.15
N TYR A 290 7.06 -11.39 13.33
CA TYR A 290 7.21 -10.69 14.61
C TYR A 290 5.87 -10.12 15.02
N VAL A 291 5.33 -10.59 16.15
CA VAL A 291 4.00 -10.17 16.64
C VAL A 291 4.09 -9.51 18.00
N THR A 292 3.30 -8.45 18.19
CA THR A 292 3.24 -7.76 19.49
C THR A 292 2.55 -8.61 20.56
N TRP A 293 1.63 -9.48 20.15
CA TRP A 293 0.92 -10.44 21.01
C TRP A 293 0.86 -11.79 20.30
N SER A 294 1.03 -12.88 21.03
CA SER A 294 0.81 -14.23 20.50
C SER A 294 -0.62 -14.37 19.96
N PRO A 295 -0.85 -15.20 18.91
CA PRO A 295 -2.15 -15.31 18.28
C PRO A 295 -3.24 -15.78 19.24
N CYS A 296 -4.48 -15.31 19.02
CA CYS A 296 -5.65 -15.84 19.72
C CYS A 296 -5.98 -17.27 19.27
N HIS A 297 -6.87 -17.96 19.99
CA HIS A 297 -7.30 -19.32 19.65
C HIS A 297 -7.77 -19.47 18.19
N ASN A 298 -8.62 -18.55 17.72
CA ASN A 298 -9.14 -18.60 16.34
C ASN A 298 -8.03 -18.32 15.32
N CYS A 299 -7.18 -17.31 15.55
CA CYS A 299 -6.06 -17.03 14.65
C CYS A 299 -5.04 -18.17 14.62
N ALA A 300 -4.81 -18.85 15.75
CA ALA A 300 -3.96 -20.02 15.78
C ALA A 300 -4.53 -21.16 14.93
N LYS A 301 -5.86 -21.38 14.96
CA LYS A 301 -6.53 -22.34 14.09
C LYS A 301 -6.34 -21.98 12.61
N GLU A 302 -6.65 -20.75 12.23
CA GLU A 302 -6.51 -20.27 10.84
C GLU A 302 -5.06 -20.38 10.33
N LEU A 303 -4.07 -20.10 11.17
CA LEU A 303 -2.64 -20.26 10.82
C LEU A 303 -2.24 -21.73 10.63
N VAL A 304 -2.81 -22.65 11.43
CA VAL A 304 -2.62 -24.09 11.23
C VAL A 304 -3.25 -24.51 9.90
N ASP A 305 -4.52 -24.19 9.69
CA ASP A 305 -5.25 -24.55 8.46
C ASP A 305 -4.53 -24.01 7.20
N PHE A 306 -3.94 -22.81 7.31
CA PHE A 306 -3.13 -22.19 6.26
C PHE A 306 -1.84 -22.96 5.93
N ILE A 307 -1.11 -23.48 6.93
CA ILE A 307 0.16 -24.20 6.75
C ILE A 307 -0.04 -25.70 6.47
N SER A 308 -1.12 -26.31 6.99
CA SER A 308 -1.36 -27.75 6.90
C SER A 308 -1.34 -28.28 5.46
N ASN A 309 -1.83 -27.51 4.50
CA ASN A 309 -1.86 -27.87 3.08
C ASN A 309 -0.66 -27.32 2.27
N ARG A 310 0.36 -26.76 2.92
CA ARG A 310 1.46 -26.03 2.28
C ARG A 310 2.81 -26.39 2.89
N HIS A 311 3.24 -27.63 2.64
CA HIS A 311 4.52 -28.15 3.15
C HIS A 311 5.75 -27.38 2.65
N HIS A 312 5.62 -26.63 1.56
CA HIS A 312 6.64 -25.74 1.03
C HIS A 312 6.82 -24.45 1.85
N LEU A 313 5.95 -24.16 2.83
CA LEU A 313 6.05 -22.99 3.71
C LEU A 313 6.49 -23.38 5.11
N SER A 314 7.59 -22.78 5.58
CA SER A 314 8.05 -22.88 6.97
C SER A 314 7.74 -21.58 7.72
N LEU A 315 6.76 -21.61 8.63
CA LEU A 315 6.34 -20.46 9.41
C LEU A 315 7.00 -20.41 10.80
N GLN A 316 7.68 -19.30 11.08
CA GLN A 316 8.27 -18.98 12.39
C GLN A 316 7.58 -17.75 12.96
N LEU A 317 7.05 -17.86 14.18
CA LEU A 317 6.33 -16.80 14.87
C LEU A 317 7.05 -16.44 16.18
N PHE A 318 7.51 -15.20 16.25
CA PHE A 318 8.15 -14.60 17.42
C PHE A 318 7.20 -13.61 18.06
N ALA A 319 6.72 -13.92 19.27
CA ALA A 319 5.83 -13.07 20.02
C ALA A 319 6.59 -12.23 21.05
N SER A 320 6.37 -10.93 21.07
CA SER A 320 6.87 -10.05 22.15
C SER A 320 6.21 -10.41 23.49
N ARG A 321 4.92 -10.75 23.48
CA ARG A 321 4.12 -11.06 24.67
C ARG A 321 3.10 -12.15 24.38
N LEU A 322 2.64 -12.86 25.41
CA LEU A 322 1.63 -13.90 25.28
C LEU A 322 0.23 -13.34 25.57
N TYR A 323 -0.70 -13.52 24.63
CA TYR A 323 -2.08 -13.06 24.76
C TYR A 323 -2.93 -14.04 25.56
N PHE A 324 -3.61 -13.54 26.60
CA PHE A 324 -4.49 -14.32 27.48
C PHE A 324 -3.93 -15.70 27.88
N HIS A 325 -2.62 -15.77 28.16
CA HIS A 325 -1.90 -17.02 28.35
C HIS A 325 -2.27 -17.80 29.62
N TRP A 326 -3.12 -17.24 30.47
CA TRP A 326 -3.74 -17.90 31.63
C TRP A 326 -5.02 -18.65 31.24
N VAL A 327 -5.62 -18.37 30.07
CA VAL A 327 -6.84 -19.01 29.58
C VAL A 327 -6.51 -20.26 28.75
N ARG A 328 -7.20 -21.37 29.02
CA ARG A 328 -6.88 -22.70 28.45
C ARG A 328 -7.02 -22.77 26.92
N CYS A 329 -8.00 -22.12 26.31
CA CYS A 329 -8.19 -22.17 24.85
C CYS A 329 -7.05 -21.47 24.07
N TYR A 330 -6.47 -20.40 24.62
CA TYR A 330 -5.31 -19.71 24.05
C TYR A 330 -4.05 -20.58 24.17
N GLN A 331 -3.85 -21.22 25.33
CA GLN A 331 -2.76 -22.19 25.52
C GLN A 331 -2.86 -23.33 24.51
N ARG A 332 -4.05 -23.93 24.34
CA ARG A 332 -4.31 -24.96 23.31
C ARG A 332 -4.04 -24.46 21.90
N GLY A 333 -4.35 -23.20 21.59
CA GLY A 333 -4.03 -22.60 20.28
C GLY A 333 -2.51 -22.61 20.01
N LEU A 334 -1.70 -22.18 20.97
CA LEU A 334 -0.24 -22.18 20.84
C LEU A 334 0.34 -23.60 20.75
N GLN A 335 -0.20 -24.54 21.53
CA GLN A 335 0.18 -25.95 21.46
C GLN A 335 -0.12 -26.55 20.08
N ARG A 336 -1.29 -26.23 19.50
CA ARG A 336 -1.67 -26.69 18.15
C ARG A 336 -0.75 -26.14 17.06
N LEU A 337 -0.33 -24.88 17.16
CA LEU A 337 0.66 -24.30 16.25
C LEU A 337 1.97 -25.10 16.26
N GLN A 338 2.51 -25.35 17.46
CA GLN A 338 3.75 -26.11 17.62
C GLN A 338 3.62 -27.55 17.10
N ALA A 339 2.48 -28.21 17.35
CA ALA A 339 2.20 -29.55 16.85
C ALA A 339 2.11 -29.62 15.31
N ASN A 340 1.72 -28.53 14.65
CA ASN A 340 1.56 -28.44 13.20
C ASN A 340 2.71 -27.70 12.51
N ARG A 341 3.94 -27.88 13.01
CA ARG A 341 5.19 -27.35 12.41
C ARG A 341 5.28 -25.81 12.32
N VAL A 342 4.43 -25.08 13.04
CA VAL A 342 4.60 -23.62 13.20
C VAL A 342 5.44 -23.37 14.44
N SER A 343 6.68 -22.91 14.25
CA SER A 343 7.59 -22.62 15.36
C SER A 343 7.13 -21.38 16.12
N VAL A 344 6.72 -21.53 17.38
CA VAL A 344 6.32 -20.39 18.24
C VAL A 344 7.40 -20.11 19.28
N ALA A 345 7.97 -18.91 19.25
CA ALA A 345 9.00 -18.45 20.18
C ALA A 345 8.69 -17.05 20.73
N VAL A 346 9.42 -16.65 21.77
CA VAL A 346 9.36 -15.29 22.33
C VAL A 346 10.50 -14.46 21.76
N MET A 347 10.24 -13.20 21.40
CA MET A 347 11.29 -12.29 20.94
C MET A 347 12.32 -12.02 22.04
N LYS A 348 13.61 -12.20 21.75
CA LYS A 348 14.74 -11.78 22.58
C LYS A 348 15.45 -10.58 21.94
N GLY A 349 16.55 -10.13 22.53
CA GLY A 349 17.35 -9.02 22.00
C GLY A 349 17.62 -9.11 20.49
N PRO A 350 18.10 -10.25 19.95
CA PRO A 350 18.34 -10.40 18.52
C PRO A 350 17.09 -10.25 17.66
N GLU A 351 15.95 -10.84 18.04
CA GLU A 351 14.71 -10.73 17.27
C GLU A 351 14.12 -9.31 17.33
N PHE A 352 14.24 -8.61 18.47
CA PHE A 352 13.85 -7.20 18.55
C PHE A 352 14.72 -6.31 17.67
N LYS A 353 16.04 -6.55 17.67
CA LYS A 353 17.00 -5.83 16.82
C LYS A 353 16.73 -6.10 15.34
N ASP A 354 16.55 -7.35 14.95
CA ASP A 354 16.23 -7.74 13.57
C ASP A 354 14.91 -7.12 13.11
N CYS A 355 13.88 -7.14 13.98
CA CYS A 355 12.60 -6.51 13.66
C CYS A 355 12.73 -4.98 13.55
N TRP A 356 13.57 -4.34 14.36
CA TRP A 356 13.85 -2.91 14.29
C TRP A 356 14.50 -2.52 12.96
N GLU A 357 15.59 -3.19 12.60
CA GLU A 357 16.37 -2.89 11.39
C GLU A 357 15.55 -3.11 10.10
N LYS A 358 14.66 -4.11 10.10
CA LYS A 358 13.90 -4.47 8.90
C LYS A 358 12.58 -3.72 8.73
N PHE A 359 11.95 -3.33 9.84
CA PHE A 359 10.55 -2.88 9.88
C PHE A 359 10.34 -1.55 10.61
N VAL A 360 11.38 -0.80 10.95
CA VAL A 360 11.24 0.52 11.59
C VAL A 360 11.95 1.59 10.76
N ASP A 361 11.34 2.76 10.64
CA ASP A 361 12.00 3.94 10.07
C ASP A 361 12.93 4.51 11.15
N HIS A 362 14.07 3.84 11.32
CA HIS A 362 15.04 4.15 12.36
C HIS A 362 16.02 5.25 11.94
N GLN A 363 15.99 5.73 10.69
CA GLN A 363 16.79 6.88 10.22
C GLN A 363 18.31 6.75 10.48
N GLY A 364 18.84 5.53 10.55
CA GLY A 364 20.24 5.25 10.88
C GLY A 364 20.52 5.01 12.37
N GLU A 365 19.52 5.19 13.25
CA GLU A 365 19.64 4.91 14.67
C GLU A 365 19.68 3.40 14.96
N SER A 366 20.50 3.04 15.95
CA SER A 366 20.60 1.67 16.45
C SER A 366 19.37 1.26 17.28
N PHE A 367 19.15 -0.05 17.44
CA PHE A 367 18.04 -0.58 18.22
C PHE A 367 18.11 -0.09 19.69
N PRO A 368 17.09 0.65 20.17
CA PRO A 368 17.06 1.15 21.54
C PRO A 368 16.55 0.05 22.48
N SER A 369 17.47 -0.70 23.09
CA SER A 369 17.15 -1.64 24.15
C SER A 369 16.51 -0.91 25.34
N TRP A 370 15.43 -1.45 25.90
CA TRP A 370 14.77 -0.89 27.08
C TRP A 370 15.12 -1.65 28.36
N GLU A 371 14.91 -1.00 29.50
CA GLU A 371 15.21 -1.57 30.81
C GLU A 371 14.55 -2.95 31.00
N LYS A 372 15.34 -3.93 31.45
CA LYS A 372 14.91 -5.31 31.75
C LYS A 372 14.36 -6.10 30.55
N LEU A 373 14.64 -5.68 29.31
CA LEU A 373 14.21 -6.39 28.09
C LEU A 373 14.48 -7.90 28.18
N GLU A 374 15.72 -8.29 28.47
CA GLU A 374 16.11 -9.70 28.53
C GLU A 374 15.44 -10.46 29.68
N GLN A 375 15.28 -9.81 30.85
CA GLN A 375 14.61 -10.42 32.00
C GLN A 375 13.13 -10.72 31.68
N TYR A 376 12.45 -9.80 30.99
CA TYR A 376 11.08 -10.00 30.55
C TYR A 376 11.00 -11.10 29.49
N SER A 377 11.85 -11.07 28.46
CA SER A 377 11.88 -12.10 27.42
C SER A 377 12.11 -13.49 28.01
N GLU A 378 13.00 -13.62 28.99
CA GLU A 378 13.29 -14.89 29.65
C GLU A 378 12.11 -15.38 30.51
N SER A 379 11.45 -14.48 31.26
CA SER A 379 10.25 -14.80 32.04
C SER A 379 9.10 -15.29 31.15
N ILE A 380 8.85 -14.59 30.04
CA ILE A 380 7.82 -14.94 29.06
C ILE A 380 8.18 -16.25 28.36
N SER A 381 9.46 -16.47 28.02
CA SER A 381 9.96 -17.72 27.43
C SER A 381 9.74 -18.93 28.35
N ARG A 382 10.03 -18.79 29.64
CA ARG A 382 9.74 -19.83 30.66
C ARG A 382 8.25 -20.11 30.78
N ARG A 383 7.39 -19.10 30.62
CA ARG A 383 5.93 -19.31 30.60
C ARG A 383 5.48 -20.03 29.33
N LEU A 384 5.95 -19.62 28.15
CA LEU A 384 5.65 -20.29 26.89
C LEU A 384 6.10 -21.75 26.91
N SER A 385 7.31 -22.02 27.39
CA SER A 385 7.85 -23.37 27.52
C SER A 385 6.97 -24.27 28.39
N ARG A 386 6.43 -23.75 29.51
CA ARG A 386 5.46 -24.48 30.33
C ARG A 386 4.17 -24.77 29.56
N ILE A 387 3.63 -23.79 28.84
CA ILE A 387 2.42 -23.97 28.01
C ILE A 387 2.66 -25.07 26.96
N LEU A 388 3.79 -25.05 26.27
CA LEU A 388 4.09 -26.01 25.20
C LEU A 388 4.40 -27.42 25.74
N ARG A 389 5.05 -27.55 26.92
CA ARG A 389 5.36 -28.87 27.53
C ARG A 389 4.11 -29.67 27.90
N PHE A 390 3.05 -29.04 28.39
CA PHE A 390 1.79 -29.73 28.74
C PHE A 390 1.01 -30.27 27.54
N ALA A 391 1.44 -30.00 26.30
CA ALA A 391 0.86 -30.63 25.10
C ALA A 391 1.12 -32.15 25.08
N ASN A 392 2.31 -32.59 25.51
CA ASN A 392 2.71 -33.99 25.40
C ASN A 392 1.99 -34.93 26.40
N GLN A 393 1.44 -34.39 27.50
CA GLN A 393 0.70 -35.19 28.50
C GLN A 393 -0.80 -35.29 28.19
N ASN A 394 -1.42 -34.25 27.63
CA ASN A 394 -2.86 -34.26 27.32
C ASN A 394 -3.21 -35.08 26.06
N ASN A 395 -2.25 -35.28 25.14
CA ASN A 395 -2.49 -36.15 23.97
C ASN A 395 -2.74 -37.62 24.37
N LEU A 396 -2.24 -38.05 25.53
CA LEU A 396 -2.55 -39.37 26.10
C LEU A 396 -3.95 -39.38 26.75
N GLU A 397 -4.33 -38.35 27.50
CA GLU A 397 -5.66 -38.32 28.15
C GLU A 397 -6.82 -38.13 27.16
N ASP A 398 -6.66 -37.32 26.10
CA ASP A 398 -7.71 -37.14 25.10
C ASP A 398 -7.88 -38.42 24.23
N SER A 399 -6.80 -39.18 23.97
CA SER A 399 -6.90 -40.50 23.31
C SER A 399 -7.57 -41.58 24.17
N PHE A 400 -7.43 -41.51 25.50
CA PHE A 400 -8.18 -42.39 26.41
C PHE A 400 -9.66 -42.03 26.55
N ARG A 401 -10.05 -40.77 26.31
CA ARG A 401 -11.47 -40.35 26.31
C ARG A 401 -12.19 -40.77 25.03
N ASP A 402 -11.52 -40.72 23.89
CA ASP A 402 -12.07 -41.18 22.61
C ASP A 402 -12.22 -42.72 22.53
N LEU A 403 -11.43 -43.48 23.31
CA LEU A 403 -11.57 -44.94 23.43
C LEU A 403 -12.71 -45.41 24.37
N ARG A 404 -13.25 -44.54 25.23
CA ARG A 404 -14.31 -44.91 26.20
C ARG A 404 -15.74 -44.72 25.67
N LEU A 405 -15.90 -44.29 24.42
CA LEU A 405 -17.20 -44.20 23.74
C LEU A 405 -17.34 -45.29 22.67
N GLY A 406 -17.07 -46.54 23.06
CA GLY A 406 -17.55 -47.71 22.30
C GLY A 406 -19.04 -47.91 22.57
N SER A 407 -19.87 -47.68 21.57
CA SER A 407 -21.31 -47.92 21.61
C SER A 407 -21.63 -49.39 21.95
N PRO A 408 -22.66 -49.70 22.75
CA PRO A 408 -23.09 -51.07 22.94
C PRO A 408 -23.70 -51.61 21.63
N SER A 409 -23.32 -52.83 21.25
CA SER A 409 -23.84 -53.53 20.09
C SER A 409 -25.33 -53.86 20.24
N PRO A 410 -26.11 -53.91 19.14
CA PRO A 410 -27.55 -54.17 19.21
C PRO A 410 -27.81 -55.67 19.40
N SER A 411 -28.41 -56.06 20.53
CA SER A 411 -28.94 -57.40 20.70
C SER A 411 -30.33 -57.53 20.09
N SER A 412 -30.47 -58.63 19.35
CA SER A 412 -31.59 -59.09 18.54
C SER A 412 -32.96 -59.08 19.22
N SER A 413 -33.94 -58.71 18.40
CA SER A 413 -35.35 -59.14 18.43
C SER A 413 -35.61 -60.52 19.06
N ARG A 414 -36.54 -60.57 20.02
CA ARG A 414 -37.43 -61.72 20.20
C ARG A 414 -38.85 -61.22 20.47
N SER A 415 -39.74 -61.73 19.63
CA SER A 415 -41.19 -61.61 19.61
C SER A 415 -41.88 -62.43 20.70
N ASP A 416 -43.05 -61.91 21.11
CA ASP A 416 -44.28 -62.57 21.58
C ASP A 416 -44.23 -63.72 22.59
N SER A 417 -44.96 -63.54 23.71
CA SER A 417 -46.29 -64.13 23.92
C SER A 417 -46.64 -64.29 25.41
N ARG A 418 -47.87 -63.85 25.73
CA ARG A 418 -48.72 -64.16 26.89
C ARG A 418 -48.41 -63.52 28.24
#